data_AF-A0A928XS03-F1
#
_entry.id   AF-A0A928XS03-F1
#
_cell.length_a   1.000
_cell.length_b   1.000
_cell.length_c   1.000
_cell.angle_alpha   90.00
_cell.angle_beta   90.00
_cell.angle_gamma   90.00
#
_symmetry.space_group_name_H-M   'P 1'
#
loop_
_entity.id
_entity.type
_entity.pdbx_description
1 polymer ?
#
loop_
_entity_poly.entity_id
_entity_poly.type
_entity_poly.pdbx_seq_one_letter_code
_entity_poly.pdbx_strand_id
1 'polypeptide(L)'
;MLPRLTLLALSAVAVSSLSTLGCTAEVANEELGQRQEALSAPKKAFCSIPVEGRGQKAMETDYIPHVITCENGGADLEALKAQAIAARSVAYYSMLTKGSICDSQGCQVYGCGATPSEKAKRAARETAGMYLSHGGTLTYAFYVAGDSGASGPACKDYGGSTSHYVTYNWGKTGKQVEQTSLGYIGPPGFGQNRGCMSQWGARCLEKARDFNYLEILRFYYGQDIKLSQAEGDCVPDTKTLRAKLTKKWSNAKRYRGKQADYVVCAEQPFRMTFSFKNTGSATWRDVKQRGKSMGSDVFLVTASGKTDALTGRKRYSLRNNANAEVRGDHKAPNCISKDGCRKTRFVAGGMDAVAPKKPGVYRSRWRLRDYSKHWGKKSHGFGPKVELSVKVVSCEQKQKECGCRAWCTDGKSHKLAASIDSASACKSVAETFCGPGKYLDHGFSACPSESPVGGAEADPETEPNAGSEPEPVPEPGAGGASGGGQSEPSASNEELEDEEIDNGLEPDQGDDGDEDFVEEEDDTDFSDDGFDGSEEGGVIPYDQGCAVSTAGAGSGGWLGLGGLLLGLAALARRRGAKTRSEYTE
;
A
#
# COMPACT_ATOMS: atom_id res chain seq x y z
N MET A 1 -56.84 -49.48 -81.86
CA MET A 1 -55.97 -48.65 -82.74
C MET A 1 -55.24 -47.65 -81.86
N LEU A 2 -53.90 -47.58 -81.95
CA LEU A 2 -53.06 -46.49 -81.44
C LEU A 2 -52.87 -45.46 -82.57
N PRO A 3 -52.68 -44.16 -82.28
CA PRO A 3 -51.32 -43.57 -82.22
C PRO A 3 -51.22 -42.37 -81.23
N ARG A 4 -50.10 -41.66 -80.99
CA ARG A 4 -48.63 -41.89 -81.11
C ARG A 4 -47.89 -40.92 -80.16
N LEU A 5 -46.59 -41.15 -79.97
CA LEU A 5 -45.65 -40.37 -79.15
C LEU A 5 -45.01 -39.17 -79.91
N THR A 6 -44.28 -38.31 -79.18
CA THR A 6 -43.19 -37.37 -79.62
C THR A 6 -43.58 -36.13 -80.46
N LEU A 7 -42.88 -34.97 -80.44
CA LEU A 7 -41.50 -34.62 -80.02
C LEU A 7 -41.34 -33.12 -79.58
N LEU A 8 -40.18 -32.80 -78.97
CA LEU A 8 -39.45 -31.51 -78.72
C LEU A 8 -39.60 -30.36 -79.78
N ALA A 9 -39.20 -29.09 -79.58
CA ALA A 9 -38.75 -28.24 -78.42
C ALA A 9 -38.50 -26.76 -78.87
N LEU A 10 -38.12 -25.86 -77.93
CA LEU A 10 -37.58 -24.48 -78.12
C LEU A 10 -38.55 -23.42 -78.74
N SER A 11 -38.52 -22.11 -78.47
CA SER A 11 -37.56 -21.20 -77.79
C SER A 11 -38.28 -20.10 -76.99
N ALA A 12 -37.57 -19.36 -76.12
CA ALA A 12 -38.10 -18.23 -75.34
C ALA A 12 -37.97 -16.85 -76.04
N VAL A 13 -38.89 -15.92 -75.75
CA VAL A 13 -38.67 -14.45 -75.67
C VAL A 13 -39.62 -13.87 -74.61
N ALA A 14 -39.17 -12.85 -73.85
CA ALA A 14 -39.89 -12.22 -72.74
C ALA A 14 -40.55 -10.88 -73.11
N VAL A 15 -41.60 -10.47 -72.37
CA VAL A 15 -42.02 -9.06 -72.24
C VAL A 15 -42.45 -8.78 -70.79
N SER A 16 -42.13 -7.57 -70.33
CA SER A 16 -42.18 -7.05 -68.94
C SER A 16 -43.56 -6.74 -68.37
N SER A 17 -43.65 -6.67 -67.03
CA SER A 17 -44.58 -5.81 -66.27
C SER A 17 -43.98 -5.48 -64.89
N LEU A 18 -44.27 -4.31 -64.33
CA LEU A 18 -43.49 -3.66 -63.26
C LEU A 18 -44.35 -3.38 -61.99
N SER A 19 -43.68 -3.30 -60.82
CA SER A 19 -44.15 -2.68 -59.55
C SER A 19 -45.23 -3.46 -58.77
N THR A 20 -44.96 -4.03 -57.60
CA THR A 20 -44.60 -3.30 -56.37
C THR A 20 -44.08 -4.27 -55.30
N LEU A 21 -42.81 -4.16 -54.88
CA LEU A 21 -42.35 -4.80 -53.64
C LEU A 21 -42.51 -3.84 -52.47
N GLY A 22 -43.40 -4.18 -51.53
CA GLY A 22 -43.36 -3.61 -50.19
C GLY A 22 -42.22 -4.24 -49.41
N CYS A 23 -41.18 -3.48 -49.10
CA CYS A 23 -40.14 -3.92 -48.17
C CYS A 23 -40.67 -3.87 -46.73
N THR A 24 -41.31 -4.96 -46.28
CA THR A 24 -41.40 -5.25 -44.85
C THR A 24 -40.01 -5.66 -44.38
N ALA A 25 -39.23 -4.69 -43.89
CA ALA A 25 -38.00 -4.99 -43.19
C ALA A 25 -38.36 -5.71 -41.88
N GLU A 26 -38.15 -7.03 -41.84
CA GLU A 26 -38.08 -7.76 -40.57
C GLU A 26 -36.89 -7.22 -39.78
N VAL A 27 -37.18 -6.36 -38.82
CA VAL A 27 -36.19 -5.90 -37.85
C VAL A 27 -35.88 -7.10 -36.95
N ALA A 28 -34.79 -7.80 -37.28
CA ALA A 28 -34.26 -8.88 -36.46
C ALA A 28 -33.90 -8.30 -35.07
N ASN A 29 -34.76 -8.58 -34.10
CA ASN A 29 -34.62 -8.10 -32.73
C ASN A 29 -33.57 -8.97 -32.02
N GLU A 30 -32.30 -8.55 -32.06
CA GLU A 30 -31.18 -9.36 -31.54
C GLU A 30 -31.38 -9.73 -30.06
N GLU A 31 -31.19 -11.01 -29.72
CA GLU A 31 -31.36 -11.52 -28.35
C GLU A 31 -30.25 -11.01 -27.40
N LEU A 32 -30.48 -9.82 -26.85
CA LEU A 32 -29.76 -9.28 -25.70
C LEU A 32 -29.98 -10.17 -24.47
N GLY A 33 -28.95 -10.94 -24.08
CA GLY A 33 -28.84 -11.50 -22.73
C GLY A 33 -29.95 -12.45 -22.27
N GLN A 34 -30.64 -13.16 -23.17
CA GLN A 34 -31.82 -13.99 -22.83
C GLN A 34 -31.53 -15.34 -22.16
N ARG A 35 -30.28 -15.68 -21.81
CA ARG A 35 -29.97 -16.99 -21.20
C ARG A 35 -30.46 -17.07 -19.75
N GLN A 36 -31.24 -18.10 -19.48
CA GLN A 36 -31.67 -18.48 -18.13
C GLN A 36 -30.52 -19.03 -17.27
N GLU A 37 -29.48 -19.61 -17.89
CA GLU A 37 -28.27 -20.07 -17.21
C GLU A 37 -27.25 -18.93 -17.02
N ALA A 38 -26.87 -18.71 -15.77
CA ALA A 38 -25.89 -17.71 -15.35
C ALA A 38 -24.44 -18.13 -15.71
N LEU A 39 -23.67 -17.25 -16.33
CA LEU A 39 -22.28 -17.54 -16.70
C LEU A 39 -21.33 -17.40 -15.51
N SER A 40 -20.42 -18.36 -15.32
CA SER A 40 -19.36 -18.24 -14.32
C SER A 40 -18.40 -17.09 -14.63
N ALA A 41 -17.99 -16.35 -13.61
CA ALA A 41 -17.01 -15.27 -13.69
C ALA A 41 -15.64 -15.81 -14.20
N PRO A 42 -15.12 -15.35 -15.37
CA PRO A 42 -13.91 -15.90 -15.98
C PRO A 42 -12.65 -15.55 -15.18
N LYS A 43 -11.80 -16.54 -14.92
CA LYS A 43 -10.49 -16.33 -14.26
C LYS A 43 -9.42 -15.78 -15.22
N LYS A 44 -9.48 -16.19 -16.49
CA LYS A 44 -8.55 -15.75 -17.54
C LYS A 44 -9.13 -14.58 -18.33
N ALA A 45 -8.27 -13.66 -18.75
CA ALA A 45 -8.65 -12.53 -19.58
C ALA A 45 -8.78 -12.92 -21.06
N PHE A 46 -9.82 -12.42 -21.73
CA PHE A 46 -9.90 -12.48 -23.19
C PHE A 46 -9.03 -11.37 -23.77
N CYS A 47 -7.89 -11.74 -24.37
CA CYS A 47 -6.90 -10.78 -24.86
C CYS A 47 -7.19 -10.22 -26.26
N SER A 48 -8.02 -10.92 -27.04
CA SER A 48 -8.60 -10.42 -28.28
C SER A 48 -10.11 -10.63 -28.29
N ILE A 49 -10.78 -9.90 -29.18
CA ILE A 49 -12.21 -10.04 -29.44
C ILE A 49 -12.47 -9.89 -30.95
N PRO A 50 -13.16 -10.85 -31.61
CA PRO A 50 -13.68 -10.68 -32.95
C PRO A 50 -14.82 -9.66 -32.94
N VAL A 51 -14.61 -8.51 -33.59
CA VAL A 51 -15.65 -7.51 -33.83
C VAL A 51 -16.25 -7.76 -35.20
N GLU A 52 -17.56 -7.95 -35.26
CA GLU A 52 -18.28 -8.27 -36.49
C GLU A 52 -18.08 -7.16 -37.55
N GLY A 53 -17.82 -7.57 -38.79
CA GLY A 53 -17.43 -6.66 -39.88
C GLY A 53 -16.05 -5.98 -39.74
N ARG A 54 -15.31 -6.12 -38.63
CA ARG A 54 -14.02 -5.44 -38.40
C ARG A 54 -12.84 -6.33 -38.00
N GLY A 55 -13.06 -7.63 -37.84
CA GLY A 55 -12.02 -8.61 -37.52
C GLY A 55 -11.60 -8.61 -36.05
N GLN A 56 -10.51 -9.32 -35.72
CA GLN A 56 -10.01 -9.37 -34.36
C GLN A 56 -9.36 -8.04 -33.92
N LYS A 57 -9.69 -7.62 -32.69
CA LYS A 57 -9.13 -6.44 -32.00
C LYS A 57 -8.49 -6.86 -30.68
N ALA A 58 -7.42 -6.16 -30.28
CA ALA A 58 -6.81 -6.38 -28.98
C ALA A 58 -7.70 -5.78 -27.87
N MET A 59 -8.05 -6.55 -26.84
CA MET A 59 -9.06 -6.17 -25.86
C MET A 59 -8.72 -4.86 -25.13
N GLU A 60 -7.56 -4.81 -24.49
CA GLU A 60 -7.20 -3.74 -23.55
C GLU A 60 -6.55 -2.51 -24.22
N THR A 61 -5.92 -2.69 -25.38
CA THR A 61 -5.15 -1.66 -26.07
C THR A 61 -5.86 -1.04 -27.28
N ASP A 62 -6.93 -1.68 -27.78
CA ASP A 62 -7.67 -1.25 -28.96
C ASP A 62 -9.19 -1.25 -28.68
N TYR A 63 -9.80 -2.41 -28.40
CA TYR A 63 -11.26 -2.53 -28.28
C TYR A 63 -11.87 -1.65 -27.18
N ILE A 64 -11.47 -1.85 -25.92
CA ILE A 64 -12.03 -1.09 -24.79
C ILE A 64 -11.77 0.43 -24.91
N PRO A 65 -10.56 0.91 -25.27
CA PRO A 65 -10.33 2.34 -25.53
C PRO A 65 -11.25 2.96 -26.59
N HIS A 66 -11.55 2.27 -27.69
CA HIS A 66 -12.48 2.75 -28.71
C HIS A 66 -13.92 2.76 -28.19
N VAL A 67 -14.39 1.65 -27.59
CA VAL A 67 -15.76 1.56 -27.05
C VAL A 67 -16.02 2.70 -26.06
N ILE A 68 -15.18 2.91 -25.04
CA ILE A 68 -15.44 3.98 -24.07
C ILE A 68 -15.32 5.40 -24.66
N THR A 69 -14.60 5.55 -25.79
CA THR A 69 -14.52 6.82 -26.53
C THR A 69 -15.82 7.09 -27.28
N CYS A 70 -16.37 6.09 -27.97
CA CYS A 70 -17.64 6.19 -28.68
C CYS A 70 -18.85 6.32 -27.74
N GLU A 71 -18.85 5.56 -26.65
CA GLU A 71 -19.94 5.52 -25.67
C GLU A 71 -19.94 6.75 -24.76
N ASN A 72 -18.77 7.17 -24.26
CA ASN A 72 -18.72 8.21 -23.21
C ASN A 72 -17.47 9.10 -23.27
N GLY A 73 -16.85 9.31 -24.44
CA GLY A 73 -15.51 9.93 -24.56
C GLY A 73 -15.32 11.32 -23.93
N GLY A 74 -16.40 12.08 -23.74
CA GLY A 74 -16.41 13.36 -23.03
C GLY A 74 -16.50 13.29 -21.49
N ALA A 75 -16.61 12.10 -20.89
CA ALA A 75 -16.62 11.91 -19.45
C ALA A 75 -15.24 12.11 -18.82
N ASP A 76 -15.20 12.31 -17.50
CA ASP A 76 -13.96 12.38 -16.74
C ASP A 76 -13.46 10.98 -16.37
N LEU A 77 -12.32 10.91 -15.67
CA LEU A 77 -11.49 9.71 -15.63
C LEU A 77 -12.18 8.55 -14.90
N GLU A 78 -12.89 8.82 -13.82
CA GLU A 78 -13.52 7.80 -12.99
C GLU A 78 -14.81 7.26 -13.65
N ALA A 79 -15.59 8.11 -14.32
CA ALA A 79 -16.71 7.69 -15.15
C ALA A 79 -16.24 6.89 -16.39
N LEU A 80 -15.11 7.27 -17.03
CA LEU A 80 -14.52 6.47 -18.11
C LEU A 80 -13.98 5.11 -17.63
N LYS A 81 -13.44 5.02 -16.40
CA LYS A 81 -13.07 3.74 -15.78
C LYS A 81 -14.27 2.86 -15.48
N ALA A 82 -15.36 3.44 -14.96
CA ALA A 82 -16.61 2.72 -14.76
C ALA A 82 -17.16 2.20 -16.11
N GLN A 83 -17.14 3.04 -17.15
CA GLN A 83 -17.51 2.64 -18.52
C GLN A 83 -16.62 1.51 -19.05
N ALA A 84 -15.30 1.55 -18.81
CA ALA A 84 -14.36 0.51 -19.26
C ALA A 84 -14.64 -0.85 -18.60
N ILE A 85 -14.92 -0.86 -17.29
CA ILE A 85 -15.26 -2.07 -16.53
C ILE A 85 -16.62 -2.62 -16.99
N ALA A 86 -17.62 -1.77 -17.17
CA ALA A 86 -18.92 -2.19 -17.68
C ALA A 86 -18.77 -2.78 -19.10
N ALA A 87 -18.07 -2.06 -19.99
CA ALA A 87 -17.83 -2.50 -21.35
C ALA A 87 -17.08 -3.84 -21.44
N ARG A 88 -16.04 -4.04 -20.62
CA ARG A 88 -15.31 -5.31 -20.56
C ARG A 88 -16.18 -6.47 -20.06
N SER A 89 -17.13 -6.19 -19.16
CA SER A 89 -18.06 -7.20 -18.66
C SER A 89 -19.02 -7.69 -19.76
N VAL A 90 -19.50 -6.77 -20.61
CA VAL A 90 -20.30 -7.08 -21.82
C VAL A 90 -19.45 -7.86 -22.84
N ALA A 91 -18.24 -7.38 -23.15
CA ALA A 91 -17.32 -8.06 -24.06
C ALA A 91 -17.01 -9.51 -23.61
N TYR A 92 -16.75 -9.73 -22.33
CA TYR A 92 -16.49 -11.07 -21.77
C TYR A 92 -17.71 -11.97 -21.83
N TYR A 93 -18.93 -11.42 -21.66
CA TYR A 93 -20.16 -12.19 -21.85
C TYR A 93 -20.29 -12.66 -23.30
N SER A 94 -20.14 -11.74 -24.25
CA SER A 94 -20.22 -12.05 -25.69
C SER A 94 -19.16 -13.07 -26.12
N MET A 95 -17.93 -12.97 -25.61
CA MET A 95 -16.88 -13.99 -25.84
C MET A 95 -17.26 -15.38 -25.28
N LEU A 96 -17.94 -15.45 -24.14
CA LEU A 96 -18.38 -16.71 -23.53
C LEU A 96 -19.63 -17.32 -24.19
N THR A 97 -20.47 -16.52 -24.87
CA THR A 97 -21.75 -16.99 -25.44
C THR A 97 -21.79 -17.09 -26.96
N LYS A 98 -21.09 -16.18 -27.65
CA LYS A 98 -21.08 -16.05 -29.13
C LYS A 98 -19.67 -16.23 -29.71
N GLY A 99 -18.63 -15.88 -28.96
CA GLY A 99 -17.23 -15.86 -29.44
C GLY A 99 -16.88 -14.63 -30.29
N SER A 100 -17.85 -13.76 -30.57
CA SER A 100 -17.73 -12.47 -31.27
C SER A 100 -18.57 -11.40 -30.54
N ILE A 101 -18.45 -10.15 -30.97
CA ILE A 101 -19.37 -9.08 -30.58
C ILE A 101 -19.79 -8.24 -31.79
N CYS A 102 -21.07 -7.85 -31.81
CA CYS A 102 -21.61 -6.95 -32.82
C CYS A 102 -21.18 -5.50 -32.57
N ASP A 103 -21.13 -4.69 -33.64
CA ASP A 103 -20.93 -3.24 -33.55
C ASP A 103 -22.25 -2.52 -33.83
N SER A 104 -23.09 -2.44 -32.80
CA SER A 104 -24.41 -1.82 -32.88
C SER A 104 -24.81 -1.30 -31.49
N GLN A 105 -25.89 -0.52 -31.44
CA GLN A 105 -26.53 -0.15 -30.17
C GLN A 105 -27.11 -1.36 -29.41
N GLY A 106 -27.26 -2.52 -30.08
CA GLY A 106 -27.65 -3.81 -29.48
C GLY A 106 -26.50 -4.60 -28.85
N CYS A 107 -25.24 -4.18 -29.06
CA CYS A 107 -24.09 -4.67 -28.30
C CYS A 107 -23.35 -3.49 -27.66
N GLN A 108 -22.35 -2.96 -28.35
CA GLN A 108 -21.49 -1.85 -27.93
C GLN A 108 -20.98 -1.14 -29.19
N VAL A 109 -20.85 0.18 -29.16
CA VAL A 109 -20.31 0.92 -30.31
C VAL A 109 -18.78 1.01 -30.22
N TYR A 110 -18.07 0.27 -31.07
CA TYR A 110 -16.61 0.36 -31.25
C TYR A 110 -16.24 1.33 -32.39
N GLY A 111 -17.02 1.37 -33.46
CA GLY A 111 -16.62 2.00 -34.72
C GLY A 111 -17.20 3.37 -35.04
N CYS A 112 -17.32 4.28 -34.07
CA CYS A 112 -17.84 5.64 -34.29
C CYS A 112 -16.89 6.58 -35.07
N GLY A 113 -15.75 6.09 -35.58
CA GLY A 113 -14.76 6.88 -36.32
C GLY A 113 -13.86 7.78 -35.46
N ALA A 114 -14.04 7.80 -34.13
CA ALA A 114 -13.23 8.61 -33.23
C ALA A 114 -11.99 7.86 -32.72
N THR A 115 -10.82 8.51 -32.77
CA THR A 115 -9.57 7.99 -32.19
C THR A 115 -9.60 8.10 -30.65
N PRO A 116 -9.21 7.05 -29.90
CA PRO A 116 -9.19 7.09 -28.45
C PRO A 116 -8.26 8.17 -27.88
N SER A 117 -8.80 9.02 -27.00
CA SER A 117 -8.00 10.00 -26.27
C SER A 117 -7.03 9.33 -25.28
N GLU A 118 -5.96 10.00 -24.88
CA GLU A 118 -5.07 9.48 -23.82
C GLU A 118 -5.82 9.26 -22.49
N LYS A 119 -6.88 10.03 -22.20
CA LYS A 119 -7.75 9.81 -21.05
C LYS A 119 -8.50 8.48 -21.16
N ALA A 120 -9.03 8.13 -22.34
CA ALA A 120 -9.65 6.83 -22.60
C ALA A 120 -8.65 5.68 -22.52
N LYS A 121 -7.51 5.77 -23.21
CA LYS A 121 -6.42 4.76 -23.13
C LYS A 121 -5.95 4.53 -21.70
N ARG A 122 -5.85 5.60 -20.90
CA ARG A 122 -5.52 5.55 -19.47
C ARG A 122 -6.60 4.87 -18.64
N ALA A 123 -7.88 5.19 -18.86
CA ALA A 123 -8.99 4.55 -18.16
C ALA A 123 -9.07 3.03 -18.43
N ALA A 124 -8.89 2.62 -19.68
CA ALA A 124 -8.80 1.21 -20.06
C ALA A 124 -7.61 0.52 -19.37
N ARG A 125 -6.41 1.11 -19.45
CA ARG A 125 -5.17 0.57 -18.86
C ARG A 125 -5.22 0.46 -17.34
N GLU A 126 -5.73 1.47 -16.63
CA GLU A 126 -5.88 1.46 -15.16
C GLU A 126 -6.96 0.48 -14.66
N THR A 127 -7.80 -0.05 -15.57
CA THR A 127 -8.85 -1.04 -15.26
C THR A 127 -8.69 -2.35 -16.02
N ALA A 128 -7.52 -2.60 -16.63
CA ALA A 128 -7.32 -3.75 -17.51
C ALA A 128 -7.67 -5.08 -16.81
N GLY A 129 -8.39 -5.97 -17.49
CA GLY A 129 -8.90 -7.22 -16.93
C GLY A 129 -9.96 -7.09 -15.83
N MET A 130 -10.37 -5.88 -15.41
CA MET A 130 -11.40 -5.70 -14.40
C MET A 130 -12.81 -5.77 -15.00
N TYR A 131 -13.68 -6.58 -14.39
CA TYR A 131 -15.07 -6.78 -14.81
C TYR A 131 -15.99 -6.97 -13.59
N LEU A 132 -17.31 -6.86 -13.78
CA LEU A 132 -18.30 -7.02 -12.72
C LEU A 132 -18.69 -8.48 -12.48
N SER A 133 -18.79 -8.88 -11.22
CA SER A 133 -19.37 -10.18 -10.84
C SER A 133 -20.22 -10.10 -9.57
N HIS A 134 -21.16 -11.02 -9.44
CA HIS A 134 -21.93 -11.24 -8.22
C HIS A 134 -22.16 -12.74 -8.00
N GLY A 135 -22.01 -13.24 -6.78
CA GLY A 135 -22.22 -14.67 -6.47
C GLY A 135 -21.28 -15.67 -7.15
N GLY A 136 -20.24 -15.21 -7.86
CA GLY A 136 -19.42 -16.05 -8.75
C GLY A 136 -19.89 -16.07 -10.21
N THR A 137 -21.00 -15.40 -10.50
CA THR A 137 -21.54 -15.15 -11.85
C THR A 137 -20.92 -13.88 -12.43
N LEU A 138 -20.54 -13.90 -13.71
CA LEU A 138 -20.21 -12.71 -14.50
C LEU A 138 -21.46 -11.82 -14.60
N THR A 139 -21.38 -10.52 -14.32
CA THR A 139 -22.53 -9.62 -14.49
C THR A 139 -22.51 -9.03 -15.91
N TYR A 140 -23.62 -9.10 -16.63
CA TYR A 140 -23.81 -8.32 -17.85
C TYR A 140 -24.08 -6.87 -17.42
N ALA A 141 -23.05 -6.04 -17.54
CA ALA A 141 -23.06 -4.67 -17.04
C ALA A 141 -23.75 -3.74 -18.05
N PHE A 142 -25.09 -3.83 -18.14
CA PHE A 142 -25.88 -2.97 -19.01
C PHE A 142 -25.58 -1.49 -18.75
N TYR A 143 -25.48 -0.69 -19.80
CA TYR A 143 -25.36 0.75 -19.71
C TYR A 143 -26.13 1.38 -20.88
N VAL A 144 -26.56 2.63 -20.70
CA VAL A 144 -27.27 3.43 -21.69
C VAL A 144 -26.86 4.89 -21.57
N ALA A 145 -27.18 5.72 -22.58
CA ALA A 145 -26.97 7.15 -22.53
C ALA A 145 -27.58 7.78 -21.25
N GLY A 146 -28.83 7.42 -20.96
CA GLY A 146 -29.61 8.02 -19.89
C GLY A 146 -30.07 9.44 -20.24
N ASP A 147 -30.03 10.33 -19.27
CA ASP A 147 -30.53 11.71 -19.35
C ASP A 147 -29.42 12.74 -19.17
N SER A 148 -29.23 13.62 -20.16
CA SER A 148 -28.26 14.71 -20.10
C SER A 148 -28.59 15.78 -19.06
N GLY A 149 -29.82 15.81 -18.53
CA GLY A 149 -30.25 16.63 -17.39
C GLY A 149 -29.88 16.06 -16.02
N ALA A 150 -29.25 14.88 -15.94
CA ALA A 150 -28.85 14.27 -14.67
C ALA A 150 -27.89 15.19 -13.87
N SER A 151 -28.37 15.67 -12.72
CA SER A 151 -27.73 16.73 -11.94
C SER A 151 -27.64 16.42 -10.44
N GLY A 152 -26.67 17.06 -9.78
CA GLY A 152 -26.36 16.82 -8.36
C GLY A 152 -27.43 17.39 -7.41
N PRO A 153 -27.54 16.87 -6.17
CA PRO A 153 -26.72 15.80 -5.59
C PRO A 153 -27.24 14.38 -5.90
N ALA A 154 -28.41 14.26 -6.53
CA ALA A 154 -29.06 12.97 -6.77
C ALA A 154 -28.40 12.18 -7.93
N CYS A 155 -27.97 12.87 -8.99
CA CYS A 155 -27.41 12.29 -10.21
C CYS A 155 -28.27 11.15 -10.78
N LYS A 156 -29.59 11.38 -10.76
CA LYS A 156 -30.59 10.53 -11.40
C LYS A 156 -31.09 11.20 -12.68
N ASP A 157 -31.60 10.35 -13.56
CA ASP A 157 -32.28 10.72 -14.77
C ASP A 157 -33.75 11.05 -14.47
N TYR A 158 -34.36 11.93 -15.27
CA TYR A 158 -35.76 12.36 -15.11
C TYR A 158 -36.58 12.29 -16.41
N GLY A 159 -35.97 12.29 -17.60
CA GLY A 159 -36.70 12.29 -18.88
C GLY A 159 -35.94 11.81 -20.12
N GLY A 160 -34.77 11.18 -19.99
CA GLY A 160 -34.02 10.64 -21.13
C GLY A 160 -34.71 9.43 -21.78
N SER A 161 -34.57 9.29 -23.11
CA SER A 161 -35.24 8.23 -23.90
C SER A 161 -34.81 6.79 -23.57
N THR A 162 -33.75 6.63 -22.78
CA THR A 162 -33.25 5.33 -22.29
C THR A 162 -33.29 5.22 -20.76
N SER A 163 -33.76 6.27 -20.07
CA SER A 163 -33.69 6.38 -18.61
C SER A 163 -34.59 5.41 -17.86
N HIS A 164 -35.64 4.87 -18.51
CA HIS A 164 -36.49 3.83 -17.95
C HIS A 164 -35.77 2.47 -17.82
N TYR A 165 -34.62 2.28 -18.45
CA TYR A 165 -33.76 1.12 -18.23
C TYR A 165 -32.82 1.29 -17.02
N VAL A 166 -32.52 2.53 -16.61
CA VAL A 166 -31.51 2.86 -15.59
C VAL A 166 -32.01 2.50 -14.18
N THR A 167 -31.13 1.92 -13.37
CA THR A 167 -31.47 1.45 -12.01
C THR A 167 -30.65 2.13 -10.93
N TYR A 168 -31.27 2.43 -9.78
CA TYR A 168 -30.63 3.19 -8.70
C TYR A 168 -30.43 2.32 -7.45
N ASN A 169 -29.34 1.58 -7.43
CA ASN A 169 -29.04 0.52 -6.47
C ASN A 169 -28.07 0.92 -5.34
N TRP A 170 -27.77 2.21 -5.19
CA TRP A 170 -26.96 2.73 -4.07
C TRP A 170 -27.49 2.27 -2.72
N GLY A 171 -26.65 1.58 -1.93
CA GLY A 171 -26.99 1.02 -0.62
C GLY A 171 -27.81 -0.29 -0.66
N LYS A 172 -28.33 -0.72 -1.81
CA LYS A 172 -29.08 -1.98 -1.95
C LYS A 172 -28.12 -3.17 -2.09
N THR A 173 -28.51 -4.33 -1.56
CA THR A 173 -27.73 -5.58 -1.67
C THR A 173 -28.60 -6.82 -1.89
N GLY A 174 -28.02 -7.88 -2.47
CA GLY A 174 -28.69 -9.16 -2.67
C GLY A 174 -30.03 -9.03 -3.39
N LYS A 175 -31.11 -9.50 -2.75
CA LYS A 175 -32.48 -9.48 -3.31
C LYS A 175 -33.10 -8.07 -3.42
N GLN A 176 -32.48 -7.04 -2.83
CA GLN A 176 -32.96 -5.66 -2.91
C GLN A 176 -32.47 -4.92 -4.16
N VAL A 177 -31.51 -5.49 -4.89
CA VAL A 177 -30.97 -4.88 -6.11
C VAL A 177 -32.00 -4.98 -7.22
N GLU A 178 -32.39 -3.81 -7.76
CA GLU A 178 -33.25 -3.70 -8.93
C GLU A 178 -32.49 -4.14 -10.18
N GLN A 179 -33.03 -5.14 -10.85
CA GLN A 179 -32.59 -5.56 -12.18
C GLN A 179 -33.11 -4.55 -13.21
N THR A 180 -32.36 -4.34 -14.29
CA THR A 180 -32.87 -3.55 -15.42
C THR A 180 -33.86 -4.40 -16.23
N SER A 181 -34.78 -3.76 -16.95
CA SER A 181 -35.66 -4.41 -17.92
C SER A 181 -34.95 -4.81 -19.23
N LEU A 182 -33.65 -4.50 -19.38
CA LEU A 182 -32.81 -5.01 -20.46
C LEU A 182 -32.39 -6.47 -20.20
N GLY A 183 -32.52 -7.31 -21.22
CA GLY A 183 -32.16 -8.73 -21.21
C GLY A 183 -32.97 -9.59 -20.24
N TYR A 184 -32.45 -10.77 -19.88
CA TYR A 184 -33.15 -11.67 -18.97
C TYR A 184 -33.23 -11.09 -17.55
N ILE A 185 -34.45 -11.02 -17.02
CA ILE A 185 -34.73 -10.69 -15.62
C ILE A 185 -34.84 -12.02 -14.86
N GLY A 186 -33.86 -12.31 -14.02
CA GLY A 186 -33.83 -13.53 -13.21
C GLY A 186 -34.57 -13.39 -11.88
N PRO A 187 -34.59 -14.45 -11.05
CA PRO A 187 -35.14 -14.38 -9.70
C PRO A 187 -34.36 -13.37 -8.82
N PRO A 188 -34.97 -12.79 -7.76
CA PRO A 188 -34.32 -11.77 -6.94
C PRO A 188 -32.94 -12.17 -6.41
N GLY A 189 -31.94 -11.33 -6.66
CA GLY A 189 -30.54 -11.57 -6.32
C GLY A 189 -29.71 -12.25 -7.42
N PHE A 190 -30.27 -12.47 -8.61
CA PHE A 190 -29.57 -12.98 -9.80
C PHE A 190 -28.28 -12.18 -10.08
N GLY A 191 -27.21 -12.89 -10.45
CA GLY A 191 -25.88 -12.30 -10.63
C GLY A 191 -25.62 -11.72 -12.02
N GLN A 192 -26.34 -12.21 -13.04
CA GLN A 192 -26.11 -11.84 -14.44
C GLN A 192 -26.70 -10.47 -14.78
N ASN A 193 -27.97 -10.22 -14.44
CA ASN A 193 -28.60 -8.90 -14.51
C ASN A 193 -28.60 -8.30 -13.09
N ARG A 194 -28.01 -7.12 -12.93
CA ARG A 194 -27.85 -6.41 -11.65
C ARG A 194 -28.23 -4.94 -11.73
N GLY A 195 -28.85 -4.52 -12.84
CA GLY A 195 -29.14 -3.11 -13.12
C GLY A 195 -28.49 -2.58 -14.39
N CYS A 196 -28.67 -1.29 -14.65
CA CYS A 196 -28.13 -0.56 -15.80
C CYS A 196 -27.58 0.81 -15.41
N MET A 197 -26.41 1.17 -15.96
CA MET A 197 -25.72 2.45 -15.72
C MET A 197 -26.12 3.55 -16.71
N SER A 198 -26.42 4.75 -16.20
CA SER A 198 -26.57 5.98 -16.99
C SER A 198 -25.20 6.60 -17.27
N GLN A 199 -24.85 6.80 -18.54
CA GLN A 199 -23.58 7.43 -18.95
C GLN A 199 -23.51 8.89 -18.47
N TRP A 200 -24.61 9.64 -18.58
CA TRP A 200 -24.70 11.02 -18.07
C TRP A 200 -24.77 11.07 -16.54
N GLY A 201 -25.53 10.18 -15.91
CA GLY A 201 -25.56 10.07 -14.46
C GLY A 201 -24.19 9.71 -13.86
N ALA A 202 -23.40 8.85 -14.53
CA ALA A 202 -22.03 8.54 -14.12
C ALA A 202 -21.11 9.78 -14.12
N ARG A 203 -21.21 10.64 -15.16
CA ARG A 203 -20.51 11.94 -15.19
C ARG A 203 -20.92 12.86 -14.04
N CYS A 204 -22.22 12.89 -13.74
CA CYS A 204 -22.74 13.68 -12.62
C CYS A 204 -22.18 13.17 -11.28
N LEU A 205 -22.13 11.85 -11.06
CA LEU A 205 -21.61 11.28 -9.80
C LEU A 205 -20.14 11.64 -9.57
N GLU A 206 -19.29 11.56 -10.60
CA GLU A 206 -17.89 12.03 -10.51
C GLU A 206 -17.85 13.53 -10.17
N LYS A 207 -18.51 14.38 -10.96
CA LYS A 207 -18.42 15.85 -10.82
C LYS A 207 -19.07 16.44 -9.56
N ALA A 208 -20.24 15.92 -9.18
CA ALA A 208 -21.05 16.51 -8.12
C ALA A 208 -20.89 15.80 -6.76
N ARG A 209 -20.23 14.63 -6.71
CA ARG A 209 -20.04 13.84 -5.49
C ARG A 209 -18.62 13.32 -5.27
N ASP A 210 -17.68 13.58 -6.18
CA ASP A 210 -16.30 13.05 -6.14
C ASP A 210 -16.25 11.52 -6.08
N PHE A 211 -17.22 10.86 -6.74
CA PHE A 211 -17.32 9.40 -6.74
C PHE A 211 -16.23 8.77 -7.62
N ASN A 212 -15.49 7.83 -7.05
CA ASN A 212 -14.58 6.99 -7.83
C ASN A 212 -15.34 5.91 -8.63
N TYR A 213 -14.67 5.26 -9.58
CA TYR A 213 -15.31 4.30 -10.48
C TYR A 213 -16.06 3.17 -9.75
N LEU A 214 -15.58 2.69 -8.60
CA LEU A 214 -16.25 1.63 -7.83
C LEU A 214 -17.54 2.14 -7.15
N GLU A 215 -17.57 3.40 -6.74
CA GLU A 215 -18.77 4.03 -6.16
C GLU A 215 -19.83 4.28 -7.24
N ILE A 216 -19.41 4.72 -8.44
CA ILE A 216 -20.29 4.81 -9.62
C ILE A 216 -20.89 3.43 -9.94
N LEU A 217 -20.06 2.39 -10.05
CA LEU A 217 -20.52 1.03 -10.34
C LEU A 217 -21.49 0.49 -9.27
N ARG A 218 -21.22 0.74 -7.97
CA ARG A 218 -22.13 0.36 -6.87
C ARG A 218 -23.45 1.12 -6.89
N PHE A 219 -23.45 2.38 -7.34
CA PHE A 219 -24.66 3.19 -7.46
C PHE A 219 -25.66 2.59 -8.45
N TYR A 220 -25.19 1.97 -9.54
CA TYR A 220 -26.05 1.34 -10.55
C TYR A 220 -26.26 -0.16 -10.35
N TYR A 221 -25.24 -0.91 -9.93
CA TYR A 221 -25.26 -2.38 -9.88
C TYR A 221 -25.36 -3.00 -8.47
N GLY A 222 -25.52 -2.18 -7.42
CA GLY A 222 -25.68 -2.59 -6.03
C GLY A 222 -24.39 -2.58 -5.21
N GLN A 223 -24.50 -2.35 -3.90
CA GLN A 223 -23.36 -2.10 -3.00
C GLN A 223 -22.43 -3.33 -2.85
N ASP A 224 -23.00 -4.53 -3.01
CA ASP A 224 -22.38 -5.85 -2.97
C ASP A 224 -21.82 -6.34 -4.32
N ILE A 225 -21.90 -5.53 -5.39
CA ILE A 225 -21.23 -5.86 -6.66
C ILE A 225 -19.71 -6.00 -6.44
N LYS A 226 -19.10 -7.00 -7.06
CA LYS A 226 -17.67 -7.25 -6.96
C LYS A 226 -16.98 -6.82 -8.24
N LEU A 227 -15.82 -6.19 -8.08
CA LEU A 227 -14.80 -6.14 -9.13
C LEU A 227 -14.04 -7.46 -9.08
N SER A 228 -14.17 -8.25 -10.15
CA SER A 228 -13.29 -9.36 -10.43
C SER A 228 -12.13 -8.88 -11.31
N GLN A 229 -10.96 -9.46 -11.08
CA GLN A 229 -9.77 -9.28 -11.92
C GLN A 229 -9.56 -10.57 -12.71
N ALA A 230 -9.60 -10.50 -14.03
CA ALA A 230 -9.10 -11.55 -14.90
C ALA A 230 -7.57 -11.45 -15.05
N GLU A 231 -6.92 -12.60 -15.18
CA GLU A 231 -5.47 -12.74 -15.34
C GLU A 231 -5.11 -13.16 -16.77
N GLY A 232 -4.03 -12.63 -17.34
CA GLY A 232 -3.54 -13.00 -18.67
C GLY A 232 -2.55 -11.99 -19.23
N ASP A 233 -1.82 -12.34 -20.29
CA ASP A 233 -0.65 -11.57 -20.77
C ASP A 233 -1.00 -10.16 -21.29
N CYS A 234 -2.25 -9.95 -21.71
CA CYS A 234 -2.79 -8.65 -22.11
C CYS A 234 -3.18 -7.74 -20.93
N VAL A 235 -3.24 -8.26 -19.71
CA VAL A 235 -3.57 -7.51 -18.50
C VAL A 235 -2.25 -7.10 -17.83
N PRO A 236 -1.81 -5.84 -17.93
CA PRO A 236 -0.63 -5.38 -17.21
C PRO A 236 -0.79 -5.61 -15.70
N ASP A 237 0.30 -5.95 -15.00
CA ASP A 237 0.26 -6.23 -13.56
C ASP A 237 -0.23 -4.99 -12.78
N THR A 238 -1.51 -4.97 -12.40
CA THR A 238 -2.18 -3.86 -11.68
C THR A 238 -1.72 -3.73 -10.22
N LYS A 239 -0.75 -4.53 -9.80
CA LYS A 239 -0.03 -4.34 -8.54
C LYS A 239 0.64 -2.96 -8.54
N THR A 240 0.65 -2.33 -7.36
CA THR A 240 1.24 -1.00 -7.14
C THR A 240 2.15 -1.02 -5.92
N LEU A 241 3.32 -0.39 -6.04
CA LEU A 241 4.22 -0.14 -4.92
C LEU A 241 3.97 1.25 -4.33
N ARG A 242 3.31 1.31 -3.16
CA ARG A 242 3.08 2.55 -2.42
C ARG A 242 3.37 2.33 -0.94
N ALA A 243 4.17 3.21 -0.34
CA ALA A 243 4.54 3.15 1.07
C ALA A 243 4.26 4.49 1.77
N LYS A 244 3.86 4.43 3.04
CA LYS A 244 3.79 5.59 3.94
C LYS A 244 4.74 5.38 5.13
N LEU A 245 5.60 6.35 5.42
CA LEU A 245 6.37 6.36 6.67
C LEU A 245 5.39 6.50 7.85
N THR A 246 5.55 5.64 8.85
CA THR A 246 4.70 5.65 10.07
C THR A 246 5.46 6.04 11.33
N LYS A 247 6.76 5.75 11.41
CA LYS A 247 7.62 6.12 12.54
C LYS A 247 9.08 6.19 12.11
N LYS A 248 9.79 7.23 12.55
CA LYS A 248 11.26 7.24 12.69
C LYS A 248 11.62 7.14 14.18
N TRP A 249 12.62 6.34 14.53
CA TRP A 249 13.01 6.10 15.92
C TRP A 249 14.51 5.85 16.04
N SER A 250 15.08 6.20 17.19
CA SER A 250 16.43 5.83 17.62
C SER A 250 16.44 5.65 19.14
N ASN A 251 17.35 4.83 19.66
CA ASN A 251 17.63 4.75 21.10
C ASN A 251 18.54 5.88 21.61
N ALA A 252 19.16 6.64 20.68
CA ALA A 252 19.91 7.84 21.00
C ALA A 252 19.04 8.87 21.71
N LYS A 253 19.68 9.78 22.45
CA LYS A 253 18.97 10.83 23.17
C LYS A 253 18.37 11.83 22.19
N ARG A 254 17.17 12.33 22.50
CA ARG A 254 16.49 13.34 21.70
C ARG A 254 17.24 14.66 21.77
N TYR A 255 17.59 15.22 20.61
CA TYR A 255 18.12 16.59 20.54
C TYR A 255 16.95 17.58 20.58
N ARG A 256 17.07 18.66 21.37
CA ARG A 256 16.03 19.70 21.47
C ARG A 256 16.26 20.93 20.57
N GLY A 257 17.40 20.99 19.86
CA GLY A 257 17.70 22.07 18.91
C GLY A 257 17.17 21.79 17.49
N LYS A 258 17.13 22.81 16.64
CA LYS A 258 16.49 22.77 15.30
C LYS A 258 17.23 21.95 14.22
N GLN A 259 18.46 21.50 14.47
CA GLN A 259 19.35 20.95 13.42
C GLN A 259 19.37 19.42 13.31
N ALA A 260 18.93 18.67 14.33
CA ALA A 260 19.01 17.21 14.36
C ALA A 260 17.84 16.58 15.15
N ASP A 261 17.51 15.32 14.88
CA ASP A 261 16.48 14.55 15.60
C ASP A 261 16.98 13.97 16.94
N TYR A 262 18.28 13.62 16.97
CA TYR A 262 18.96 12.92 18.06
C TYR A 262 20.37 13.45 18.25
N VAL A 263 21.01 13.07 19.36
CA VAL A 263 22.38 13.44 19.71
C VAL A 263 23.09 12.26 20.37
N VAL A 264 24.35 12.07 19.98
CA VAL A 264 25.20 10.91 20.32
C VAL A 264 26.65 11.39 20.49
N CYS A 265 27.39 10.77 21.42
CA CYS A 265 28.82 11.02 21.57
C CYS A 265 29.61 10.49 20.37
N ALA A 266 30.70 11.14 19.99
CA ALA A 266 31.64 10.61 19.00
C ALA A 266 32.07 9.17 19.35
N GLU A 267 32.15 8.31 18.34
CA GLU A 267 32.51 6.88 18.44
C GLU A 267 31.52 6.00 19.27
N GLN A 268 30.45 6.57 19.83
CA GLN A 268 29.43 5.83 20.59
C GLN A 268 28.48 5.03 19.66
N PRO A 269 28.20 3.76 19.96
CA PRO A 269 27.21 2.96 19.24
C PRO A 269 25.77 3.35 19.64
N PHE A 270 24.86 3.30 18.68
CA PHE A 270 23.43 3.53 18.86
C PHE A 270 22.63 2.74 17.82
N ARG A 271 21.30 2.79 17.89
CA ARG A 271 20.39 2.10 16.96
C ARG A 271 19.33 3.05 16.42
N MET A 272 19.04 2.95 15.13
CA MET A 272 17.97 3.72 14.47
C MET A 272 17.05 2.81 13.64
N THR A 273 15.82 3.23 13.36
CA THR A 273 14.92 2.47 12.46
C THR A 273 13.84 3.34 11.83
N PHE A 274 13.33 2.85 10.70
CA PHE A 274 12.18 3.38 9.99
C PHE A 274 11.09 2.30 9.92
N SER A 275 9.86 2.70 10.23
CA SER A 275 8.68 1.83 10.14
C SER A 275 7.75 2.31 9.04
N PHE A 276 7.44 1.45 8.08
CA PHE A 276 6.62 1.76 6.90
C PHE A 276 5.30 0.98 6.93
N LYS A 277 4.24 1.59 6.39
CA LYS A 277 2.99 0.91 6.04
C LYS A 277 2.95 0.71 4.53
N ASN A 278 2.60 -0.50 4.10
CA ASN A 278 2.21 -0.78 2.72
C ASN A 278 0.81 -0.23 2.45
N THR A 279 0.72 0.64 1.46
CA THR A 279 -0.52 1.29 0.99
C THR A 279 -0.74 1.06 -0.51
N GLY A 280 0.00 0.14 -1.12
CA GLY A 280 -0.20 -0.33 -2.49
C GLY A 280 -0.88 -1.69 -2.50
N SER A 281 -1.10 -2.23 -3.70
CA SER A 281 -1.63 -3.59 -3.92
C SER A 281 -0.54 -4.66 -3.98
N ALA A 282 0.71 -4.30 -4.33
CA ALA A 282 1.84 -5.23 -4.31
C ALA A 282 2.18 -5.63 -2.87
N THR A 283 2.33 -6.92 -2.59
CA THR A 283 2.88 -7.40 -1.31
C THR A 283 4.40 -7.27 -1.35
N TRP A 284 5.01 -6.69 -0.32
CA TRP A 284 6.46 -6.60 -0.25
C TRP A 284 7.04 -7.88 0.35
N ARG A 285 8.05 -8.43 -0.31
CA ARG A 285 8.90 -9.50 0.19
C ARG A 285 10.34 -9.18 -0.19
N ASP A 286 11.25 -9.94 0.38
CA ASP A 286 12.58 -10.19 -0.19
C ASP A 286 12.70 -11.71 -0.18
N VAL A 287 13.02 -12.30 -1.33
CA VAL A 287 13.05 -13.75 -1.56
C VAL A 287 14.49 -14.22 -1.78
N LYS A 288 14.78 -15.52 -1.57
CA LYS A 288 16.16 -16.05 -1.60
C LYS A 288 16.93 -15.75 -2.90
N GLN A 289 16.23 -15.60 -4.02
CA GLN A 289 16.76 -15.23 -5.33
C GLN A 289 16.04 -13.97 -5.82
N ARG A 290 16.60 -13.27 -6.80
CA ARG A 290 15.97 -12.07 -7.41
C ARG A 290 14.53 -12.35 -7.85
N GLY A 291 13.57 -11.76 -7.13
CA GLY A 291 12.14 -12.07 -7.25
C GLY A 291 11.55 -11.76 -8.63
N LYS A 292 10.54 -12.52 -9.07
CA LYS A 292 9.98 -12.40 -10.44
C LYS A 292 8.89 -11.33 -10.60
N SER A 293 8.17 -10.98 -9.52
CA SER A 293 6.99 -10.10 -9.57
C SER A 293 7.20 -8.79 -8.82
N MET A 294 6.42 -7.76 -9.14
CA MET A 294 6.48 -6.48 -8.45
C MET A 294 6.36 -6.64 -6.91
N GLY A 295 7.31 -6.05 -6.18
CA GLY A 295 7.40 -6.10 -4.73
C GLY A 295 8.03 -7.36 -4.14
N SER A 296 8.48 -8.32 -4.95
CA SER A 296 9.08 -9.56 -4.42
C SER A 296 10.54 -9.44 -3.99
N ASP A 297 11.20 -8.29 -4.20
CA ASP A 297 12.62 -8.09 -3.92
C ASP A 297 12.90 -6.69 -3.33
N VAL A 298 12.25 -6.38 -2.20
CA VAL A 298 12.16 -5.06 -1.58
C VAL A 298 13.20 -4.86 -0.46
N PHE A 299 13.99 -3.80 -0.60
CA PHE A 299 15.00 -3.36 0.36
C PHE A 299 14.76 -1.92 0.81
N LEU A 300 15.21 -1.61 2.03
CA LEU A 300 15.50 -0.24 2.44
C LEU A 300 16.94 0.07 2.01
N VAL A 301 17.12 1.02 1.09
CA VAL A 301 18.44 1.38 0.51
C VAL A 301 18.81 2.82 0.82
N THR A 302 20.10 3.13 0.84
CA THR A 302 20.57 4.51 0.99
C THR A 302 20.10 5.35 -0.19
N ALA A 303 19.66 6.59 0.08
CA ALA A 303 19.11 7.46 -0.95
C ALA A 303 20.15 7.91 -2.01
N SER A 304 21.44 7.75 -1.70
CA SER A 304 22.58 8.08 -2.56
C SER A 304 23.25 6.87 -3.21
N GLY A 305 22.82 5.63 -2.94
CA GLY A 305 23.51 4.39 -3.36
C GLY A 305 24.86 4.11 -2.68
N LYS A 306 25.50 5.13 -2.11
CA LYS A 306 26.75 5.05 -1.34
C LYS A 306 26.48 4.51 0.07
N THR A 307 27.52 3.98 0.73
CA THR A 307 27.40 3.42 2.09
C THR A 307 27.00 4.51 3.09
N ASP A 308 26.03 4.22 3.98
CA ASP A 308 25.60 5.17 5.00
C ASP A 308 26.69 5.36 6.07
N ALA A 309 27.04 6.62 6.35
CA ALA A 309 28.15 6.97 7.25
C ALA A 309 27.87 6.71 8.74
N LEU A 310 26.63 6.39 9.12
CA LEU A 310 26.28 6.04 10.51
C LEU A 310 26.14 4.53 10.68
N THR A 311 25.50 3.83 9.74
CA THR A 311 25.25 2.38 9.84
C THR A 311 26.29 1.49 9.15
N GLY A 312 27.17 2.06 8.33
CA GLY A 312 28.16 1.29 7.56
C GLY A 312 27.56 0.38 6.48
N ARG A 313 26.28 0.56 6.11
CA ARG A 313 25.59 -0.29 5.11
C ARG A 313 24.97 0.50 3.96
N LYS A 314 24.85 -0.14 2.79
CA LYS A 314 24.13 0.39 1.62
C LYS A 314 22.65 -0.01 1.59
N ARG A 315 22.28 -1.17 2.16
CA ARG A 315 20.92 -1.71 2.14
C ARG A 315 20.59 -2.60 3.35
N TYR A 316 19.29 -2.68 3.66
CA TYR A 316 18.69 -3.62 4.61
C TYR A 316 17.59 -4.44 3.93
N SER A 317 17.72 -5.76 4.06
CA SER A 317 16.76 -6.76 3.59
C SER A 317 15.47 -6.75 4.44
N LEU A 318 14.32 -7.03 3.81
CA LEU A 318 13.09 -7.33 4.56
C LEU A 318 13.17 -8.64 5.34
N ARG A 319 14.00 -9.61 4.91
CA ARG A 319 14.21 -10.91 5.57
C ARG A 319 14.97 -10.81 6.88
N ASN A 320 15.63 -9.67 7.15
CA ASN A 320 16.26 -9.38 8.45
C ASN A 320 15.22 -9.05 9.55
N ASN A 321 13.92 -9.12 9.24
CA ASN A 321 12.83 -8.96 10.17
C ASN A 321 12.20 -10.33 10.45
N ALA A 322 11.63 -10.51 11.66
CA ALA A 322 10.94 -11.73 12.04
C ALA A 322 9.79 -12.15 11.11
N ASN A 323 9.27 -11.22 10.31
CA ASN A 323 8.44 -11.51 9.14
C ASN A 323 8.99 -10.78 7.91
N ALA A 324 9.21 -11.53 6.82
CA ALA A 324 9.69 -11.05 5.54
C ALA A 324 8.57 -10.54 4.59
N GLU A 325 7.28 -10.72 4.93
CA GLU A 325 6.12 -10.34 4.10
C GLU A 325 5.37 -9.10 4.62
N VAL A 326 5.09 -8.12 3.76
CA VAL A 326 4.30 -6.93 4.10
C VAL A 326 3.13 -6.78 3.13
N ARG A 327 1.93 -7.18 3.56
CA ARG A 327 0.75 -7.26 2.68
C ARG A 327 0.20 -5.88 2.32
N GLY A 328 -0.14 -5.71 1.05
CA GLY A 328 -0.78 -4.50 0.52
C GLY A 328 -2.29 -4.44 0.81
N ASP A 329 -2.93 -5.60 0.83
CA ASP A 329 -4.38 -5.83 1.01
C ASP A 329 -5.01 -4.97 2.12
N HIS A 330 -6.17 -4.38 1.83
CA HIS A 330 -6.91 -3.57 2.80
C HIS A 330 -7.42 -4.36 4.01
N LYS A 331 -7.65 -5.68 3.85
CA LYS A 331 -8.07 -6.59 4.91
C LYS A 331 -6.95 -6.96 5.89
N ALA A 332 -5.69 -6.79 5.51
CA ALA A 332 -4.57 -7.18 6.34
C ALA A 332 -4.45 -6.29 7.60
N PRO A 333 -4.14 -6.87 8.78
CA PRO A 333 -4.11 -6.14 10.04
C PRO A 333 -3.03 -5.05 10.08
N ASN A 334 -3.33 -3.94 10.79
CA ASN A 334 -2.42 -2.80 10.97
C ASN A 334 -1.31 -3.04 12.03
N CYS A 335 -0.99 -4.30 12.31
CA CYS A 335 0.14 -4.72 13.15
C CYS A 335 1.50 -4.42 12.47
N ILE A 336 2.60 -4.67 13.17
CA ILE A 336 3.96 -4.41 12.68
C ILE A 336 4.84 -5.66 12.81
N SER A 337 5.50 -6.05 11.72
CA SER A 337 6.48 -7.14 11.66
C SER A 337 6.02 -8.51 12.21
N LYS A 338 4.70 -8.77 12.27
CA LYS A 338 4.13 -10.12 12.39
C LYS A 338 3.64 -10.59 11.03
N ASP A 339 3.39 -11.89 10.87
CA ASP A 339 2.84 -12.44 9.63
C ASP A 339 1.51 -11.77 9.22
N GLY A 340 1.30 -11.64 7.91
CA GLY A 340 0.14 -10.99 7.30
C GLY A 340 -0.02 -9.49 7.55
N CYS A 341 0.86 -8.82 8.31
CA CYS A 341 0.71 -7.39 8.63
C CYS A 341 0.90 -6.45 7.41
N ARG A 342 0.24 -5.28 7.47
CA ARG A 342 0.48 -4.17 6.53
C ARG A 342 1.66 -3.27 6.87
N LYS A 343 2.37 -3.48 7.98
CA LYS A 343 3.50 -2.64 8.39
C LYS A 343 4.74 -3.46 8.70
N THR A 344 5.89 -2.88 8.41
CA THR A 344 7.21 -3.41 8.75
C THR A 344 8.04 -2.37 9.47
N ARG A 345 8.96 -2.83 10.31
CA ARG A 345 10.10 -2.10 10.85
C ARG A 345 11.35 -2.79 10.34
N PHE A 346 12.23 -2.05 9.67
CA PHE A 346 13.52 -2.59 9.21
C PHE A 346 14.48 -2.78 10.38
N VAL A 347 14.90 -4.03 10.56
CA VAL A 347 15.61 -4.60 11.72
C VAL A 347 14.79 -4.43 13.00
N ALA A 348 14.24 -5.54 13.53
CA ALA A 348 13.27 -5.50 14.62
C ALA A 348 13.79 -4.78 15.89
N GLY A 349 15.07 -5.00 16.22
CA GLY A 349 15.80 -4.34 17.32
C GLY A 349 16.37 -2.96 17.00
N GLY A 350 16.23 -2.49 15.76
CA GLY A 350 16.88 -1.29 15.22
C GLY A 350 18.16 -1.63 14.43
N MET A 351 18.44 -0.84 13.39
CA MET A 351 19.67 -0.88 12.61
C MET A 351 20.80 -0.32 13.47
N ASP A 352 21.87 -1.11 13.67
CA ASP A 352 23.05 -0.67 14.41
C ASP A 352 23.77 0.46 13.66
N ALA A 353 24.29 1.41 14.43
CA ALA A 353 24.99 2.58 13.94
C ALA A 353 26.08 3.01 14.92
N VAL A 354 27.13 3.67 14.42
CA VAL A 354 28.22 4.24 15.21
C VAL A 354 28.34 5.72 14.84
N ALA A 355 28.46 6.59 15.84
CA ALA A 355 28.70 8.00 15.60
C ALA A 355 30.14 8.24 15.09
N PRO A 356 30.35 8.97 13.99
CA PRO A 356 31.68 9.33 13.52
C PRO A 356 32.53 10.04 14.56
N LYS A 357 33.87 9.96 14.42
CA LYS A 357 34.82 10.60 15.35
C LYS A 357 34.75 12.14 15.34
N LYS A 358 34.46 12.73 14.18
CA LYS A 358 34.40 14.19 14.00
C LYS A 358 33.03 14.73 14.49
N PRO A 359 32.98 15.72 15.40
CA PRO A 359 31.74 16.39 15.76
C PRO A 359 31.07 17.07 14.56
N GLY A 360 29.74 17.01 14.47
CA GLY A 360 29.00 17.47 13.29
C GLY A 360 27.51 17.12 13.33
N VAL A 361 26.77 17.44 12.27
CA VAL A 361 25.40 16.91 12.06
C VAL A 361 25.47 15.92 10.91
N TYR A 362 25.11 14.68 11.19
CA TYR A 362 25.10 13.59 10.23
C TYR A 362 23.67 13.20 9.88
N ARG A 363 23.38 13.01 8.60
CA ARG A 363 22.05 12.71 8.07
C ARG A 363 22.07 11.34 7.39
N SER A 364 21.30 10.41 7.93
CA SER A 364 21.12 9.08 7.37
C SER A 364 19.86 9.07 6.51
N ARG A 365 20.02 8.92 5.19
CA ARG A 365 18.97 9.08 4.17
C ARG A 365 18.67 7.76 3.48
N TRP A 366 17.40 7.35 3.47
CA TRP A 366 16.96 6.06 2.93
C TRP A 366 15.73 6.20 2.03
N ARG A 367 15.50 5.20 1.18
CA ARG A 367 14.26 5.00 0.39
C ARG A 367 14.00 3.50 0.24
N LEU A 368 12.76 3.10 -0.03
CA LEU A 368 12.47 1.73 -0.45
C LEU A 368 12.79 1.57 -1.95
N ARG A 369 13.42 0.46 -2.33
CA ARG A 369 13.57 0.01 -3.72
C ARG A 369 13.08 -1.42 -3.86
N ASP A 370 12.44 -1.72 -4.98
CA ASP A 370 12.19 -3.08 -5.46
C ASP A 370 13.19 -3.41 -6.57
N TYR A 371 13.91 -4.53 -6.42
CA TYR A 371 14.91 -5.01 -7.36
C TYR A 371 14.38 -6.15 -8.23
N SER A 372 13.09 -6.50 -8.15
CA SER A 372 12.52 -7.66 -8.84
C SER A 372 12.73 -7.62 -10.37
N LYS A 373 12.77 -8.80 -11.00
CA LYS A 373 12.92 -8.97 -12.46
C LYS A 373 11.80 -8.29 -13.26
N HIS A 374 10.68 -7.94 -12.62
CA HIS A 374 9.62 -7.11 -13.20
C HIS A 374 10.15 -5.77 -13.77
N TRP A 375 11.23 -5.23 -13.20
CA TRP A 375 11.86 -3.98 -13.64
C TRP A 375 13.04 -4.18 -14.62
N GLY A 376 13.19 -5.38 -15.20
CA GLY A 376 14.28 -5.71 -16.12
C GLY A 376 15.65 -5.73 -15.43
N LYS A 377 16.65 -5.03 -15.98
CA LYS A 377 17.95 -4.80 -15.29
C LYS A 377 17.87 -3.72 -14.20
N LYS A 378 16.92 -2.77 -14.32
CA LYS A 378 16.80 -1.62 -13.42
C LYS A 378 16.09 -2.00 -12.10
N SER A 379 16.06 -1.07 -11.15
CA SER A 379 15.32 -1.21 -9.87
C SER A 379 14.45 0.02 -9.62
N HIS A 380 13.30 -0.17 -8.99
CA HIS A 380 12.27 0.86 -8.87
C HIS A 380 12.19 1.43 -7.44
N GLY A 381 12.48 2.72 -7.29
CA GLY A 381 12.40 3.41 -6.01
C GLY A 381 10.98 3.90 -5.69
N PHE A 382 10.42 3.49 -4.56
CA PHE A 382 9.03 3.81 -4.19
C PHE A 382 8.91 4.35 -2.76
N GLY A 383 7.74 4.93 -2.46
CA GLY A 383 7.50 5.59 -1.17
C GLY A 383 8.32 6.88 -0.96
N PRO A 384 8.22 7.48 0.23
CA PRO A 384 8.98 8.68 0.56
C PRO A 384 10.48 8.38 0.67
N LYS A 385 11.32 9.33 0.24
CA LYS A 385 12.68 9.47 0.78
C LYS A 385 12.55 9.83 2.27
N VAL A 386 13.29 9.17 3.15
CA VAL A 386 13.23 9.36 4.61
C VAL A 386 14.59 9.72 5.16
N GLU A 387 14.62 10.52 6.23
CA GLU A 387 15.86 10.95 6.88
C GLU A 387 15.74 10.83 8.41
N LEU A 388 16.85 10.45 9.03
CA LEU A 388 17.09 10.61 10.46
C LEU A 388 18.42 11.34 10.66
N SER A 389 18.40 12.38 11.48
CA SER A 389 19.54 13.28 11.68
C SER A 389 20.10 13.18 13.11
N VAL A 390 21.42 13.08 13.22
CA VAL A 390 22.13 12.92 14.51
C VAL A 390 23.19 14.02 14.66
N LYS A 391 23.12 14.76 15.75
CA LYS A 391 24.20 15.65 16.20
C LYS A 391 25.26 14.79 16.90
N VAL A 392 26.46 14.75 16.35
CA VAL A 392 27.61 14.12 16.98
C VAL A 392 28.37 15.19 17.76
N VAL A 393 28.67 14.90 19.02
CA VAL A 393 29.40 15.79 19.94
C VAL A 393 30.66 15.13 20.46
N SER A 394 31.69 15.91 20.80
CA SER A 394 32.88 15.37 21.46
C SER A 394 32.53 15.00 22.90
N CYS A 395 32.58 13.72 23.23
CA CYS A 395 32.55 13.25 24.61
C CYS A 395 33.91 12.64 24.89
N GLU A 396 34.74 13.33 25.67
CA GLU A 396 36.01 12.77 26.13
C GLU A 396 35.75 11.52 26.98
N GLN A 397 35.95 10.35 26.39
CA GLN A 397 36.07 9.09 27.12
C GLN A 397 37.55 8.74 27.25
N LYS A 398 38.22 9.35 28.22
CA LYS A 398 39.49 8.85 28.77
C LYS A 398 39.39 8.71 30.29
N GLN A 399 40.16 7.75 30.78
CA GLN A 399 40.00 6.97 32.02
C GLN A 399 39.68 7.76 33.30
N LYS A 400 38.72 7.22 34.07
CA LYS A 400 38.61 7.21 35.54
C LYS A 400 39.26 8.38 36.31
N GLU A 401 38.94 9.62 35.99
CA GLU A 401 38.79 10.60 37.07
C GLU A 401 37.50 10.29 37.82
N CYS A 402 37.55 10.23 39.14
CA CYS A 402 36.36 10.03 39.95
C CYS A 402 35.49 11.30 40.03
N GLY A 403 34.23 11.12 40.39
CA GLY A 403 33.20 12.15 40.44
C GLY A 403 32.21 12.08 39.26
N CYS A 404 31.58 13.21 38.99
CA CYS A 404 30.48 13.34 38.05
C CYS A 404 30.86 14.24 36.86
N ARG A 405 30.51 13.82 35.63
CA ARG A 405 30.69 14.62 34.40
C ARG A 405 29.37 14.74 33.66
N ALA A 406 29.06 15.93 33.15
CA ALA A 406 27.85 16.21 32.36
C ALA A 406 28.22 16.53 30.91
N TRP A 407 27.39 16.10 29.96
CA TRP A 407 27.45 16.50 28.56
C TRP A 407 26.23 17.35 28.21
N CYS A 408 26.46 18.54 27.63
CA CYS A 408 25.41 19.48 27.27
C CYS A 408 25.21 19.59 25.73
N THR A 409 24.08 20.15 25.28
CA THR A 409 23.68 20.26 23.85
C THR A 409 24.62 21.10 22.99
N ASP A 410 25.48 21.93 23.60
CA ASP A 410 26.51 22.70 22.92
C ASP A 410 27.75 21.86 22.55
N GLY A 411 27.82 20.61 23.02
CA GLY A 411 28.90 19.67 22.76
C GLY A 411 30.10 19.81 23.70
N LYS A 412 29.96 20.55 24.81
CA LYS A 412 30.97 20.58 25.88
C LYS A 412 30.70 19.49 26.92
N SER A 413 31.78 18.99 27.52
CA SER A 413 31.71 18.19 28.75
C SER A 413 32.17 19.03 29.93
N HIS A 414 31.47 18.92 31.06
CA HIS A 414 31.76 19.66 32.27
C HIS A 414 31.94 18.68 33.43
N LYS A 415 33.08 18.75 34.12
CA LYS A 415 33.24 18.10 35.42
C LYS A 415 32.37 18.86 36.43
N LEU A 416 31.46 18.15 37.07
CA LEU A 416 30.63 18.67 38.16
C LEU A 416 31.39 18.54 39.48
N ALA A 417 30.92 19.23 40.53
CA ALA A 417 31.60 19.25 41.82
C ALA A 417 31.89 17.84 42.36
N ALA A 418 33.05 17.67 43.00
CA ALA A 418 33.59 16.35 43.37
C ALA A 418 32.79 15.60 44.46
N SER A 419 31.89 16.28 45.19
CA SER A 419 31.13 15.75 46.32
C SER A 419 29.84 15.00 45.93
N ILE A 420 29.74 14.51 44.70
CA ILE A 420 28.58 13.75 44.22
C ILE A 420 28.86 12.26 44.42
N ASP A 421 28.10 11.63 45.30
CA ASP A 421 28.29 10.27 45.82
C ASP A 421 27.59 9.17 45.01
N SER A 422 26.69 9.52 44.10
CA SER A 422 25.80 8.58 43.41
C SER A 422 25.45 9.01 41.99
N ALA A 423 25.15 8.04 41.14
CA ALA A 423 24.70 8.29 39.77
C ALA A 423 23.37 9.06 39.73
N SER A 424 22.46 8.84 40.69
CA SER A 424 21.18 9.57 40.78
C SER A 424 21.39 11.06 41.10
N ALA A 425 22.24 11.39 42.08
CA ALA A 425 22.63 12.76 42.37
C ALA A 425 23.38 13.40 41.18
N CYS A 426 24.30 12.65 40.54
CA CYS A 426 25.02 13.08 39.35
C CYS A 426 24.08 13.48 38.21
N LYS A 427 23.05 12.65 37.94
CA LYS A 427 22.00 12.98 36.96
C LYS A 427 21.24 14.25 37.34
N SER A 428 20.79 14.37 38.60
CA SER A 428 20.02 15.54 39.05
C SER A 428 20.82 16.83 38.91
N VAL A 429 22.08 16.85 39.36
CA VAL A 429 22.95 18.02 39.24
C VAL A 429 23.25 18.32 37.77
N ALA A 430 23.46 17.32 36.91
CA ALA A 430 23.70 17.53 35.48
C ALA A 430 22.47 18.07 34.73
N GLU A 431 21.27 17.60 35.07
CA GLU A 431 19.99 18.12 34.55
C GLU A 431 19.78 19.59 34.93
N THR A 432 20.18 20.00 36.13
CA THR A 432 20.17 21.40 36.56
C THR A 432 21.29 22.23 35.93
N PHE A 433 22.52 21.71 35.87
CA PHE A 433 23.72 22.42 35.41
C PHE A 433 23.67 22.79 33.93
N CYS A 434 23.39 21.81 33.05
CA CYS A 434 23.12 22.14 31.65
C CYS A 434 21.77 22.87 31.52
N GLY A 435 20.80 22.50 32.37
CA GLY A 435 19.42 22.95 32.36
C GLY A 435 18.48 21.99 31.60
N PRO A 436 17.17 21.97 31.92
CA PRO A 436 16.20 21.06 31.32
C PRO A 436 16.15 21.16 29.79
N GLY A 437 16.67 20.15 29.10
CA GLY A 437 16.69 20.08 27.64
C GLY A 437 17.93 20.62 26.94
N LYS A 438 18.88 21.18 27.71
CA LYS A 438 20.28 21.31 27.31
C LYS A 438 21.14 20.16 27.84
N TYR A 439 20.70 19.48 28.90
CA TYR A 439 21.32 18.24 29.36
C TYR A 439 21.19 17.12 28.33
N LEU A 440 22.31 16.43 28.06
CA LEU A 440 22.34 15.21 27.27
C LEU A 440 22.50 13.99 28.17
N ASP A 441 23.68 13.83 28.77
CA ASP A 441 24.01 12.65 29.57
C ASP A 441 24.98 12.98 30.71
N HIS A 442 25.16 12.01 31.60
CA HIS A 442 26.05 12.07 32.75
C HIS A 442 26.92 10.80 32.83
N GLY A 443 28.16 10.97 33.29
CA GLY A 443 29.06 9.88 33.65
C GLY A 443 29.38 9.98 35.13
N PHE A 444 29.27 8.85 35.84
CA PHE A 444 29.56 8.74 37.25
C PHE A 444 30.63 7.68 37.49
N SER A 445 31.66 8.01 38.27
CA SER A 445 32.62 7.06 38.82
C SER A 445 32.81 7.39 40.30
N ALA A 446 32.58 6.43 41.19
CA ALA A 446 32.79 6.63 42.63
C ALA A 446 34.23 7.08 42.91
N CYS A 447 34.41 8.03 43.83
CA CYS A 447 35.72 8.37 44.36
C CYS A 447 36.12 7.36 45.45
N PRO A 448 37.41 6.97 45.53
CA PRO A 448 37.89 6.25 46.70
C PRO A 448 37.71 7.16 47.92
N SER A 449 37.06 6.62 48.96
CA SER A 449 36.93 7.31 50.24
C SER A 449 38.27 7.33 50.95
N GLU A 450 38.83 8.51 51.20
CA GLU A 450 39.97 8.64 52.11
C GLU A 450 39.53 8.23 53.52
N SER A 451 40.02 7.07 53.98
CA SER A 451 39.94 6.64 55.37
C SER A 451 41.34 6.80 55.99
N PRO A 452 41.49 7.56 57.10
CA PRO A 452 42.77 7.66 57.78
C PRO A 452 43.12 6.38 58.55
N VAL A 453 44.42 6.14 58.59
CA VAL A 453 45.17 4.96 59.07
C VAL A 453 44.85 4.47 60.50
N GLY A 454 44.86 3.15 60.65
CA GLY A 454 45.18 2.36 61.86
C GLY A 454 45.02 0.88 61.50
N GLY A 455 46.06 0.02 61.41
CA GLY A 455 47.05 -0.32 62.45
C GLY A 455 46.54 -1.56 63.21
N ALA A 456 47.20 -2.71 63.30
CA ALA A 456 48.59 -3.08 62.98
C ALA A 456 48.72 -4.57 62.54
N GLU A 457 49.95 -5.02 62.30
CA GLU A 457 50.36 -6.38 61.87
C GLU A 457 50.32 -7.43 62.99
N ALA A 458 50.15 -8.73 62.64
CA ALA A 458 51.10 -9.83 62.96
C ALA A 458 50.48 -11.26 62.84
N ASP A 459 51.27 -12.16 62.24
CA ASP A 459 51.20 -13.64 62.17
C ASP A 459 51.50 -14.35 63.53
N PRO A 460 51.59 -15.70 63.66
CA PRO A 460 50.77 -16.81 63.11
C PRO A 460 50.49 -17.96 64.14
N GLU A 461 49.82 -19.04 63.68
CA GLU A 461 49.88 -20.46 64.13
C GLU A 461 49.46 -20.96 65.56
N THR A 462 48.96 -22.20 65.56
CA THR A 462 48.80 -23.22 66.64
C THR A 462 47.67 -23.15 67.70
N GLU A 463 46.88 -24.24 67.79
CA GLU A 463 46.01 -24.62 68.93
C GLU A 463 46.79 -25.34 70.06
N PRO A 464 46.18 -25.70 71.22
CA PRO A 464 45.49 -27.01 71.33
C PRO A 464 44.30 -27.17 72.34
N ASN A 465 43.23 -27.83 71.89
CA ASN A 465 42.62 -29.09 72.39
C ASN A 465 42.26 -29.39 73.90
N ALA A 466 41.04 -29.93 74.13
CA ALA A 466 40.63 -31.04 75.06
C ALA A 466 39.10 -30.98 75.38
N GLY A 467 38.26 -32.03 75.41
CA GLY A 467 38.29 -33.47 75.07
C GLY A 467 36.80 -33.95 74.89
N SER A 468 36.40 -35.20 74.57
CA SER A 468 36.98 -36.54 74.78
C SER A 468 36.37 -37.59 73.83
N GLU A 469 37.09 -38.69 73.57
CA GLU A 469 36.73 -39.91 72.78
C GLU A 469 36.14 -41.04 73.68
N PRO A 470 35.84 -42.32 73.24
CA PRO A 470 36.20 -43.03 71.97
C PRO A 470 35.13 -43.92 71.23
N GLU A 471 35.26 -44.04 69.89
CA GLU A 471 35.55 -45.25 69.03
C GLU A 471 35.09 -46.70 69.41
N PRO A 472 34.98 -47.70 68.47
CA PRO A 472 35.71 -47.83 67.19
C PRO A 472 35.00 -48.38 65.89
N VAL A 473 35.75 -48.28 64.78
CA VAL A 473 35.50 -48.65 63.34
C VAL A 473 35.56 -50.18 63.01
N PRO A 474 35.26 -50.69 61.76
CA PRO A 474 36.13 -50.57 60.54
C PRO A 474 35.45 -50.49 59.13
N GLU A 475 36.23 -50.05 58.11
CA GLU A 475 35.94 -50.11 56.64
C GLU A 475 36.71 -51.29 55.95
N PRO A 476 37.03 -51.37 54.61
CA PRO A 476 36.58 -50.68 53.37
C PRO A 476 36.33 -51.60 52.13
N GLY A 477 36.06 -51.03 50.93
CA GLY A 477 36.18 -51.76 49.65
C GLY A 477 35.55 -51.09 48.40
N ALA A 478 36.15 -51.27 47.22
CA ALA A 478 35.78 -50.56 45.98
C ALA A 478 35.55 -51.47 44.74
N GLY A 479 34.80 -50.96 43.74
CA GLY A 479 34.99 -51.25 42.30
C GLY A 479 33.99 -52.18 41.57
N GLY A 480 33.75 -51.90 40.28
CA GLY A 480 33.60 -52.95 39.24
C GLY A 480 32.22 -53.23 38.59
N ALA A 481 32.03 -52.68 37.39
CA ALA A 481 31.17 -53.03 36.23
C ALA A 481 30.37 -54.37 36.10
N SER A 482 29.34 -54.31 35.22
CA SER A 482 28.91 -55.32 34.21
C SER A 482 27.60 -56.13 34.42
N GLY A 483 26.85 -56.31 33.31
CA GLY A 483 25.77 -57.31 33.10
C GLY A 483 24.35 -56.89 33.54
N GLY A 484 23.25 -57.23 32.85
CA GLY A 484 23.05 -57.97 31.59
C GLY A 484 21.90 -59.01 31.67
N GLY A 485 21.02 -59.09 30.67
CA GLY A 485 19.92 -60.09 30.56
C GLY A 485 18.51 -59.48 30.64
N GLN A 486 17.68 -59.56 29.57
CA GLN A 486 16.77 -60.68 29.20
C GLN A 486 15.43 -60.65 29.99
N SER A 487 14.25 -60.93 29.41
CA SER A 487 13.90 -61.54 28.11
C SER A 487 12.50 -61.11 27.58
N GLU A 488 12.25 -61.40 26.30
CA GLU A 488 10.96 -61.33 25.57
C GLU A 488 10.07 -62.57 25.92
N PRO A 489 9.17 -63.14 25.05
CA PRO A 489 8.42 -62.64 23.87
C PRO A 489 6.91 -63.06 23.85
N SER A 490 6.15 -62.68 22.81
CA SER A 490 5.38 -63.64 21.96
C SER A 490 4.59 -62.99 20.79
N ALA A 491 4.87 -63.50 19.57
CA ALA A 491 3.97 -63.77 18.41
C ALA A 491 3.01 -62.68 17.85
N SER A 492 2.75 -62.58 16.52
CA SER A 492 3.32 -63.25 15.32
C SER A 492 2.81 -62.58 14.02
N ASN A 493 3.63 -62.65 12.95
CA ASN A 493 3.39 -62.67 11.46
C ASN A 493 2.03 -62.22 10.87
N GLU A 494 1.93 -61.60 9.68
CA GLU A 494 2.43 -62.01 8.34
C GLU A 494 2.62 -60.75 7.42
N GLU A 495 3.78 -60.61 6.76
CA GLU A 495 4.04 -60.75 5.29
C GLU A 495 3.70 -59.50 4.43
N LEU A 496 4.72 -58.81 3.87
CA LEU A 496 5.30 -58.90 2.49
C LEU A 496 4.37 -58.29 1.40
N GLU A 497 4.82 -57.59 0.36
CA GLU A 497 6.05 -57.75 -0.45
C GLU A 497 6.78 -56.42 -0.79
N ASP A 498 8.01 -56.56 -1.30
CA ASP A 498 8.97 -55.52 -1.65
C ASP A 498 8.87 -55.03 -3.12
N GLU A 499 9.45 -53.85 -3.42
CA GLU A 499 10.35 -53.67 -4.58
C GLU A 499 11.35 -52.53 -4.29
N GLU A 500 12.64 -52.87 -4.12
CA GLU A 500 13.76 -51.95 -4.31
C GLU A 500 14.37 -52.14 -5.71
N ILE A 501 14.74 -51.06 -6.41
CA ILE A 501 15.90 -51.07 -7.32
C ILE A 501 16.74 -49.79 -7.11
N ASP A 502 17.80 -50.00 -6.33
CA ASP A 502 19.21 -49.59 -6.52
C ASP A 502 19.63 -48.13 -6.81
N ASN A 503 20.83 -47.84 -6.30
CA ASN A 503 21.54 -46.57 -6.28
C ASN A 503 22.52 -46.45 -7.47
N GLY A 504 23.10 -45.26 -7.65
CA GLY A 504 24.48 -45.19 -8.17
C GLY A 504 24.91 -43.87 -8.79
N LEU A 505 26.00 -43.32 -8.23
CA LEU A 505 26.98 -42.40 -8.86
C LEU A 505 26.48 -40.96 -9.18
N GLU A 506 27.22 -39.88 -8.93
CA GLU A 506 28.42 -39.60 -8.12
C GLU A 506 28.45 -38.06 -7.83
N PRO A 507 29.29 -37.52 -6.92
CA PRO A 507 29.26 -36.11 -6.56
C PRO A 507 30.22 -35.27 -7.43
N ASP A 508 29.68 -34.29 -8.16
CA ASP A 508 30.51 -33.37 -8.95
C ASP A 508 31.08 -32.22 -8.08
N GLN A 509 32.38 -31.94 -8.24
CA GLN A 509 33.12 -30.91 -7.52
C GLN A 509 33.66 -29.84 -8.48
N GLY A 510 33.18 -28.61 -8.27
CA GLY A 510 33.90 -27.40 -8.66
C GLY A 510 33.73 -26.93 -10.10
N ASP A 511 33.21 -25.71 -10.25
CA ASP A 511 33.91 -24.72 -11.07
C ASP A 511 33.69 -23.32 -10.46
N ASP A 512 34.78 -22.57 -10.32
CA ASP A 512 34.79 -21.21 -9.77
C ASP A 512 34.61 -20.21 -10.92
N GLY A 513 33.34 -19.97 -11.29
CA GLY A 513 32.96 -18.99 -12.31
C GLY A 513 32.91 -17.56 -11.78
N ASP A 514 34.03 -16.84 -11.86
CA ASP A 514 34.06 -15.37 -11.75
C ASP A 514 33.26 -14.75 -12.93
N GLU A 515 31.98 -14.40 -12.72
CA GLU A 515 31.21 -13.61 -13.69
C GLU A 515 31.28 -12.11 -13.38
N ASP A 516 31.85 -11.38 -14.34
CA ASP A 516 32.17 -9.95 -14.32
C ASP A 516 31.13 -9.04 -13.66
N PHE A 517 31.57 -8.34 -12.62
CA PHE A 517 30.85 -7.22 -12.04
C PHE A 517 30.95 -6.00 -12.97
N VAL A 518 30.03 -5.89 -13.93
CA VAL A 518 29.93 -4.70 -14.79
C VAL A 518 29.66 -3.46 -13.92
N GLU A 519 30.65 -2.56 -13.87
CA GLU A 519 30.45 -1.20 -13.36
C GLU A 519 29.49 -0.46 -14.29
N GLU A 520 28.27 -0.16 -13.84
CA GLU A 520 27.40 0.81 -14.54
C GLU A 520 27.76 2.24 -14.09
N GLU A 521 27.87 3.13 -15.07
CA GLU A 521 28.47 4.46 -14.96
C GLU A 521 27.68 5.48 -14.11
N ASP A 522 28.36 6.58 -13.76
CA ASP A 522 27.82 7.72 -13.00
C ASP A 522 26.72 8.48 -13.78
N ASP A 523 25.45 8.20 -13.48
CA ASP A 523 24.35 9.16 -13.72
C ASP A 523 24.41 10.30 -12.68
N THR A 524 25.38 11.21 -12.83
CA THR A 524 25.36 12.51 -12.12
C THR A 524 24.44 13.50 -12.83
N ASP A 525 23.14 13.21 -12.87
CA ASP A 525 22.13 14.23 -13.16
C ASP A 525 21.72 14.91 -11.84
N PHE A 526 22.46 15.97 -11.52
CA PHE A 526 22.08 16.98 -10.53
C PHE A 526 21.65 18.24 -11.28
N SER A 527 20.61 18.11 -12.12
CA SER A 527 19.90 19.26 -12.67
C SER A 527 19.28 20.09 -11.53
N ASP A 528 19.45 21.41 -11.65
CA ASP A 528 19.21 22.39 -10.62
C ASP A 528 17.90 23.14 -10.92
N ASP A 529 16.75 22.57 -10.55
CA ASP A 529 15.45 23.25 -10.63
C ASP A 529 15.13 24.04 -9.35
N GLY A 530 15.85 25.16 -9.22
CA GLY A 530 15.19 26.46 -9.25
C GLY A 530 14.39 26.87 -8.02
N PHE A 531 15.08 27.34 -6.99
CA PHE A 531 14.52 28.25 -5.99
C PHE A 531 14.71 29.71 -6.48
N ASP A 532 13.69 30.30 -7.10
CA ASP A 532 13.72 31.65 -7.68
C ASP A 532 13.29 32.74 -6.68
N GLY A 533 14.03 32.84 -5.57
CA GLY A 533 13.91 33.96 -4.63
C GLY A 533 14.85 35.12 -4.97
N SER A 534 14.55 35.94 -5.99
CA SER A 534 15.23 37.22 -6.19
C SER A 534 14.37 38.30 -6.85
N GLU A 535 14.33 39.46 -6.21
CA GLU A 535 13.66 40.68 -6.64
C GLU A 535 14.38 41.38 -7.81
N GLU A 536 13.62 41.94 -8.74
CA GLU A 536 13.95 43.20 -9.44
C GLU A 536 12.74 44.13 -9.26
N GLY A 537 12.85 45.47 -9.13
CA GLY A 537 14.00 46.36 -9.12
C GLY A 537 13.51 47.79 -9.38
N GLY A 538 13.67 48.74 -8.44
CA GLY A 538 13.10 50.10 -8.55
C GLY A 538 13.70 51.13 -7.58
N VAL A 539 13.83 52.40 -8.02
CA VAL A 539 14.81 53.39 -7.50
C VAL A 539 14.31 54.86 -7.71
N ILE A 540 14.82 55.93 -7.08
CA ILE A 540 16.07 56.07 -6.32
C ILE A 540 15.90 56.42 -4.80
N PRO A 541 15.68 57.67 -4.31
CA PRO A 541 16.44 58.08 -3.11
C PRO A 541 15.68 58.69 -1.90
N TYR A 542 16.32 58.57 -0.74
CA TYR A 542 16.44 59.53 0.40
C TYR A 542 15.45 60.70 0.54
N ASP A 543 14.92 60.93 1.75
CA ASP A 543 15.54 61.91 2.68
C ASP A 543 15.16 61.78 4.19
N GLN A 544 16.10 62.23 5.04
CA GLN A 544 16.13 62.62 6.49
C GLN A 544 15.17 62.08 7.58
N GLY A 545 15.66 62.07 8.83
CA GLY A 545 14.79 62.45 9.97
C GLY A 545 15.16 61.95 11.38
N CYS A 546 16.19 62.52 12.01
CA CYS A 546 16.61 62.23 13.39
C CYS A 546 15.54 62.43 14.51
N ALA A 547 15.31 61.36 15.29
CA ALA A 547 15.64 61.26 16.73
C ALA A 547 14.78 61.85 17.89
N VAL A 548 15.11 61.32 19.09
CA VAL A 548 14.99 61.86 20.48
C VAL A 548 13.67 61.67 21.29
N SER A 549 13.72 60.72 22.24
CA SER A 549 13.17 60.76 23.63
C SER A 549 11.63 60.87 23.86
N THR A 550 11.03 60.65 25.04
CA THR A 550 11.31 59.87 26.29
C THR A 550 10.02 59.80 27.10
N ALA A 551 9.86 58.73 27.90
CA ALA A 551 9.12 58.67 29.19
C ALA A 551 7.63 59.10 29.27
N GLY A 552 6.82 58.24 29.91
CA GLY A 552 5.46 58.57 30.34
C GLY A 552 4.82 57.37 31.04
N ALA A 553 4.66 57.43 32.37
CA ALA A 553 4.22 56.30 33.18
C ALA A 553 2.75 56.41 33.62
N GLY A 554 2.19 55.26 34.00
CA GLY A 554 1.01 55.14 34.87
C GLY A 554 -0.12 54.27 34.28
N SER A 555 -0.93 53.54 35.05
CA SER A 555 -0.85 52.90 36.38
C SER A 555 -2.29 52.52 36.78
N GLY A 556 -2.48 51.32 37.34
CA GLY A 556 -3.77 50.87 37.89
C GLY A 556 -4.78 50.33 36.84
N GLY A 557 -5.67 49.39 37.17
CA GLY A 557 -5.79 48.66 38.43
C GLY A 557 -6.86 47.57 38.37
N TRP A 558 -6.53 46.41 38.95
CA TRP A 558 -7.32 45.64 39.92
C TRP A 558 -8.80 45.25 39.68
N LEU A 559 -8.98 43.92 39.79
CA LEU A 559 -10.16 43.13 40.23
C LEU A 559 -11.31 42.89 39.23
N GLY A 560 -11.99 41.73 39.24
CA GLY A 560 -11.72 40.48 39.97
C GLY A 560 -12.94 39.54 40.07
N LEU A 561 -12.68 38.23 39.99
CA LEU A 561 -13.48 37.10 40.53
C LEU A 561 -14.91 36.77 40.03
N GLY A 562 -15.13 35.45 39.83
CA GLY A 562 -16.43 34.75 39.95
C GLY A 562 -17.22 34.57 38.65
N GLY A 563 -17.70 33.39 38.25
CA GLY A 563 -17.58 32.04 38.82
C GLY A 563 -18.93 31.30 38.88
N LEU A 564 -18.94 30.00 38.51
CA LEU A 564 -20.08 29.05 38.59
C LEU A 564 -21.30 29.34 37.67
N LEU A 565 -22.21 28.40 37.37
CA LEU A 565 -22.16 26.96 37.06
C LEU A 565 -23.59 26.53 36.64
N LEU A 566 -23.74 25.49 35.79
CA LEU A 566 -24.99 24.73 35.55
C LEU A 566 -26.18 25.55 34.92
N GLY A 567 -27.16 24.96 34.24
CA GLY A 567 -27.32 23.58 33.75
C GLY A 567 -28.69 23.35 33.09
N LEU A 568 -28.69 22.58 31.98
CA LEU A 568 -29.76 21.70 31.45
C LEU A 568 -31.23 22.16 31.20
N ALA A 569 -31.70 21.72 30.02
CA ALA A 569 -33.03 21.15 29.73
C ALA A 569 -34.25 22.07 29.43
N ALA A 570 -34.42 22.33 28.12
CA ALA A 570 -35.63 22.09 27.30
C ALA A 570 -37.04 22.16 27.91
N LEU A 571 -37.92 22.94 27.25
CA LEU A 571 -39.33 22.57 27.06
C LEU A 571 -39.84 23.02 25.67
N ALA A 572 -40.88 22.37 25.16
CA ALA A 572 -41.39 22.57 23.80
C ALA A 572 -42.85 23.05 23.80
N ARG A 573 -43.27 23.83 22.77
CA ARG A 573 -44.40 23.53 21.85
C ARG A 573 -45.05 24.76 21.16
N ARG A 574 -45.37 24.51 19.88
CA ARG A 574 -46.61 24.84 19.13
C ARG A 574 -46.86 26.25 18.54
N ARG A 575 -46.85 26.21 17.19
CA ARG A 575 -47.94 26.59 16.25
C ARG A 575 -48.44 28.04 16.24
N GLY A 576 -48.14 28.71 15.13
CA GLY A 576 -49.07 29.63 14.45
C GLY A 576 -49.08 29.31 12.96
N ALA A 577 -50.26 29.13 12.36
CA ALA A 577 -50.40 28.89 10.92
C ALA A 577 -51.15 30.07 10.27
N LYS A 578 -50.82 30.40 9.02
CA LYS A 578 -51.63 31.29 8.18
C LYS A 578 -51.68 30.82 6.73
N THR A 579 -52.90 30.48 6.33
CA THR A 579 -53.49 30.47 4.97
C THR A 579 -53.38 31.84 4.27
N ARG A 580 -53.60 32.06 2.97
CA ARG A 580 -53.90 31.27 1.73
C ARG A 580 -53.99 32.29 0.55
N SER A 581 -53.97 31.85 -0.71
CA SER A 581 -54.24 32.65 -1.95
C SER A 581 -53.14 33.67 -2.31
N GLU A 582 -52.97 34.10 -3.57
CA GLU A 582 -53.83 33.98 -4.77
C GLU A 582 -53.02 33.81 -6.07
N TYR A 583 -53.75 33.48 -7.14
CA TYR A 583 -53.42 33.24 -8.54
C TYR A 583 -52.91 34.45 -9.37
N THR A 584 -52.40 34.15 -10.59
CA THR A 584 -52.08 35.04 -11.75
C THR A 584 -50.95 36.06 -11.55
N GLU A 585 -50.09 36.35 -12.53
CA GLU A 585 -50.05 35.96 -13.97
C GLU A 585 -48.88 35.01 -14.32
#